data_AF-A0A4R8RYM1-F1
#
_entry.id   AF-A0A4R8RYM1-F1
#
_cell.length_a   1.000
_cell.length_b   1.000
_cell.length_c   1.000
_cell.angle_alpha   90.00
_cell.angle_beta   90.00
_cell.angle_gamma   90.00
#
_symmetry.space_group_name_H-M   'P 1'
#
loop_
_entity.id
_entity.type
_entity.pdbx_description
1 polymer ?
#
loop_
_entity_poly.entity_id
_entity_poly.type
_entity_poly.pdbx_seq_one_letter_code
_entity_poly.pdbx_strand_id
1 'polypeptide(L)'
;MINLVKRLGPPLILLATYLTLTSLWHAYKIPNWPRWLLILVIFLAIVLLHRWPTRISPRRQSYVSAALLAISLIVDVVTSWVLASKGTYAASYIGLGVLRIAASCLAVLGIAFFPTYFWSEGPIIPKRLSERISGPGKKLGVLVGVLAAIVLIWGLAASCTSDDQPRADRNQISTEFDKIPAQLVGTNELTGTCVQLSGEAVSSPDAQKVPCESPEANYRVIQVADKPSACVADADQRYFSKDVDTAITLCLDYNWSSSYCFKMKNKAVWYATRVSCDDASAFPIEKPWFVVLDTTRLSQCPDGGWRHTTRKFTVCTKTIGQEVPHIGNFTTPPR
;
A
#
# COMPACT_ATOMS: atom_id res chain seq x y z
N MET A 1 22.46 20.53 40.55
CA MET A 1 21.52 20.58 39.39
C MET A 1 22.17 21.01 38.08
N ILE A 2 22.96 22.09 38.04
CA ILE A 2 23.55 22.65 36.80
C ILE A 2 24.36 21.60 36.00
N ASN A 3 25.15 20.75 36.65
CA ASN A 3 25.94 19.70 35.98
C ASN A 3 25.08 18.53 35.45
N LEU A 4 23.89 18.30 36.01
CA LEU A 4 22.97 17.28 35.52
C LEU A 4 22.25 17.78 34.27
N VAL A 5 21.85 19.07 34.25
CA VAL A 5 21.20 19.72 33.10
C VAL A 5 22.15 19.81 31.91
N LYS A 6 23.41 20.22 32.11
CA LYS A 6 24.42 20.25 31.04
C LYS A 6 24.73 18.86 30.46
N ARG A 7 24.57 17.81 31.27
CA ARG A 7 24.87 16.43 30.88
C ARG A 7 23.69 15.77 30.17
N LEU A 8 22.46 15.95 30.64
CA LEU A 8 21.28 15.32 30.03
C LEU A 8 20.63 16.18 28.95
N GLY A 9 20.93 17.48 28.90
CA GLY A 9 20.32 18.42 27.94
C GLY A 9 20.46 18.00 26.47
N PRO A 10 21.67 17.82 25.94
CA PRO A 10 21.86 17.48 24.53
C PRO A 10 21.14 16.19 24.06
N PRO A 11 21.26 15.03 24.74
CA PRO A 11 20.55 13.82 24.30
C PRO A 11 19.03 13.94 24.49
N LEU A 12 18.54 14.66 25.51
CA LEU A 12 17.11 14.90 25.69
C LEU A 12 16.55 15.83 24.60
N ILE A 13 17.30 16.85 24.18
CA ILE A 13 16.92 17.73 23.06
C ILE A 13 16.87 16.93 21.75
N LEU A 14 17.89 16.11 21.47
CA LEU A 14 17.91 15.25 20.28
C LEU A 14 16.76 14.24 20.28
N LEU A 15 16.48 13.62 21.43
CA LEU A 15 15.38 12.67 21.58
C LEU A 15 14.02 13.36 21.42
N ALA A 16 13.82 14.50 22.07
CA ALA A 16 12.59 15.29 21.94
C ALA A 16 12.37 15.72 20.49
N THR A 17 13.41 16.19 19.80
CA THR A 17 13.36 16.60 18.39
C THR A 17 13.02 15.41 17.47
N TYR A 18 13.61 14.24 17.73
CA TYR A 18 13.32 13.00 17.00
C TYR A 18 11.85 12.58 17.16
N LEU A 19 11.35 12.58 18.40
CA LEU A 19 9.98 12.17 18.73
C LEU A 19 8.93 13.17 18.22
N THR A 20 9.18 14.47 18.32
CA THR A 20 8.23 15.49 17.81
C THR A 20 8.13 15.44 16.29
N LEU A 21 9.26 15.34 15.58
CA LEU A 21 9.27 15.26 14.12
C LEU A 21 8.61 13.97 13.61
N THR A 22 8.83 12.83 14.27
CA THR A 22 8.14 11.57 13.92
C THR A 22 6.65 11.58 14.26
N SER A 23 6.24 12.23 15.35
CA SER A 23 4.83 12.38 15.72
C SER A 23 4.07 13.32 14.78
N LEU A 24 4.64 14.50 14.48
CA LEU A 24 4.08 15.44 13.52
C LEU A 24 3.95 14.76 12.14
N TRP A 25 4.94 13.97 11.76
CA TRP A 25 4.89 13.19 10.52
C TRP A 25 3.67 12.27 10.44
N HIS A 26 3.42 11.50 11.50
CA HIS A 26 2.30 10.58 11.53
C HIS A 26 0.96 11.32 11.49
N ALA A 27 0.87 12.48 12.14
CA ALA A 27 -0.31 13.33 12.15
C ALA A 27 -0.64 13.93 10.78
N TYR A 28 0.36 14.34 9.99
CA TYR A 28 0.15 14.99 8.69
C TYR A 28 -0.02 14.02 7.51
N LYS A 29 0.04 12.69 7.73
CA LYS A 29 -0.15 11.63 6.71
C LYS A 29 0.67 11.85 5.43
N ILE A 30 1.82 12.51 5.53
CA ILE A 30 2.58 12.83 4.34
C ILE A 30 3.12 11.50 3.76
N PRO A 31 2.88 11.20 2.47
CA PRO A 31 3.32 9.95 1.89
C PRO A 31 4.84 9.96 1.67
N ASN A 32 5.49 8.83 1.99
CA ASN A 32 6.85 8.48 1.56
C ASN A 32 8.03 9.33 2.06
N TRP A 33 7.97 9.91 3.26
CA TRP A 33 9.17 10.59 3.74
C TRP A 33 10.27 9.64 4.17
N PRO A 34 11.48 9.95 3.72
CA PRO A 34 12.65 9.22 4.12
C PRO A 34 12.99 9.56 5.58
N ARG A 35 12.45 8.80 6.53
CA ARG A 35 12.89 8.81 7.94
C ARG A 35 14.41 8.70 8.07
N TRP A 36 15.05 8.01 7.13
CA TRP A 36 16.50 7.91 7.03
C TRP A 36 17.20 9.26 6.85
N LEU A 37 16.59 10.29 6.24
CA LEU A 37 17.20 11.62 6.17
C LEU A 37 17.37 12.24 7.55
N LEU A 38 16.39 12.08 8.44
CA LEU A 38 16.45 12.62 9.80
C LEU A 38 17.53 11.92 10.63
N ILE A 39 17.64 10.60 10.50
CA ILE A 39 18.70 9.81 11.15
C ILE A 39 20.08 10.18 10.58
N LEU A 40 20.18 10.37 9.26
CA LEU A 40 21.40 10.79 8.58
C LEU A 40 21.88 12.17 9.07
N VAL A 41 20.97 13.15 9.20
CA VAL A 41 21.30 14.48 9.74
C VAL A 41 21.81 14.40 11.17
N ILE A 42 21.15 13.62 12.03
CA ILE A 42 21.60 13.39 13.42
C ILE A 42 22.99 12.72 13.43
N PHE A 43 23.18 11.69 12.61
CA PHE A 43 24.47 10.98 12.50
C PHE A 43 25.59 11.90 12.01
N LEU A 44 25.36 12.70 10.97
CA LEU A 44 26.34 13.64 10.44
C LEU A 44 26.67 14.73 11.46
N ALA A 45 25.68 15.26 12.17
CA ALA A 45 25.91 16.23 13.25
C ALA A 45 26.82 15.64 14.35
N ILE A 46 26.60 14.38 14.72
CA ILE A 46 27.44 13.65 15.69
C ILE A 46 28.87 13.48 15.17
N VAL A 47 29.05 13.06 13.92
CA VAL A 47 30.37 12.88 13.30
C VAL A 47 31.14 14.21 13.19
N LEU A 48 30.45 15.29 12.79
CA LEU A 48 31.03 16.62 12.69
C LEU A 48 31.43 17.18 14.06
N LEU A 49 30.59 17.00 15.08
CA LEU A 49 30.93 17.33 16.47
C LEU A 49 32.15 16.54 16.96
N HIS A 50 32.33 15.30 16.47
CA HIS A 50 33.50 14.49 16.79
C HIS A 50 34.79 14.91 16.05
N ARG A 51 34.68 15.55 14.88
CA ARG A 51 35.81 16.06 14.08
C ARG A 51 36.20 17.50 14.42
N TRP A 52 35.41 18.22 15.22
CA TRP A 52 35.77 19.56 15.69
C TRP A 52 37.05 19.49 16.53
N PRO A 53 38.05 20.36 16.31
CA PRO A 53 39.41 20.21 16.85
C PRO A 53 39.44 20.37 18.38
N THR A 54 39.13 19.29 19.07
CA THR A 54 39.39 19.11 20.48
C THR A 54 40.22 17.83 20.60
N ARG A 55 41.37 17.90 21.30
CA ARG A 55 42.30 16.76 21.51
C ARG A 55 41.70 15.73 22.48
N ILE A 56 40.48 15.25 22.23
CA ILE A 56 39.83 14.27 23.09
C ILE A 56 39.75 12.96 22.32
N SER A 57 40.50 11.96 22.78
CA SER A 57 40.46 10.62 22.21
C SER A 57 39.04 10.05 22.29
N PRO A 58 38.45 9.56 21.19
CA PRO A 58 37.13 8.95 21.19
C PRO A 58 37.05 7.83 22.23
N ARG A 59 36.06 7.90 23.14
CA ARG A 59 35.77 6.81 24.08
C ARG A 59 34.93 5.74 23.40
N ARG A 60 35.03 4.50 23.89
CA ARG A 60 34.25 3.33 23.43
C ARG A 60 32.74 3.60 23.29
N GLN A 61 32.17 4.47 24.13
CA GLN A 61 30.75 4.86 24.06
C GLN A 61 30.38 5.65 22.79
N SER A 62 31.26 6.51 22.29
CA SER A 62 31.04 7.25 21.04
C SER A 62 30.92 6.28 19.85
N TYR A 63 31.78 5.26 19.82
CA TYR A 63 31.73 4.23 18.77
C TYR A 63 30.45 3.40 18.83
N VAL A 64 29.98 3.06 20.04
CA VAL A 64 28.72 2.33 20.23
C VAL A 64 27.52 3.16 19.76
N SER A 65 27.44 4.43 20.15
CA SER A 65 26.38 5.34 19.71
C SER A 65 26.36 5.51 18.19
N ALA A 66 27.53 5.73 17.57
CA ALA A 66 27.66 5.86 16.13
C ALA A 66 27.28 4.57 15.38
N ALA A 67 27.68 3.40 15.89
CA ALA A 67 27.32 2.12 15.30
C ALA A 67 25.81 1.86 15.34
N LEU A 68 25.16 2.14 16.48
CA LEU A 68 23.71 1.95 16.62
C LEU A 68 22.91 2.85 15.65
N LEU A 69 23.34 4.10 15.48
CA LEU A 69 22.72 5.03 14.53
C LEU A 69 22.97 4.61 13.07
N ALA A 70 24.18 4.14 12.74
CA ALA A 70 24.49 3.65 11.41
C ALA A 70 23.67 2.41 11.03
N ILE A 71 23.52 1.45 11.96
CA ILE A 71 22.70 0.25 11.74
C ILE A 71 21.24 0.63 11.56
N SER A 72 20.70 1.52 12.42
CA SER A 72 19.34 2.04 12.30
C SER A 72 19.09 2.68 10.92
N LEU A 73 20.03 3.52 10.46
CA LEU A 73 19.96 4.16 9.15
C LEU A 73 19.94 3.15 8.00
N ILE A 74 20.81 2.14 8.03
CA ILE A 74 20.89 1.11 6.99
C ILE A 74 19.57 0.33 6.91
N VAL A 75 19.02 -0.09 8.05
CA VAL A 75 17.74 -0.81 8.09
C VAL A 75 16.59 0.04 7.52
N ASP A 76 16.52 1.33 7.86
CA ASP A 76 15.50 2.24 7.35
C ASP A 76 15.63 2.49 5.82
N VAL A 77 16.86 2.63 5.30
CA VAL A 77 17.11 2.79 3.86
C VAL A 77 16.72 1.52 3.09
N VAL A 78 17.20 0.35 3.56
CA VAL A 78 16.93 -0.94 2.90
C VAL A 78 15.43 -1.24 2.89
N THR A 79 14.75 -1.10 4.02
CA THR A 79 13.30 -1.34 4.10
C THR A 79 12.52 -0.38 3.20
N SER A 80 12.93 0.87 3.10
CA SER A 80 12.28 1.87 2.23
C SER A 80 12.51 1.57 0.74
N TRP A 81 13.71 1.11 0.35
CA TRP A 81 14.01 0.70 -1.02
C TRP A 81 13.26 -0.58 -1.43
N VAL A 82 13.16 -1.56 -0.53
CA VAL A 82 12.35 -2.78 -0.75
C VAL A 82 10.86 -2.44 -0.92
N LEU A 83 10.32 -1.52 -0.12
CA LEU A 83 8.93 -1.06 -0.26
C LEU A 83 8.70 -0.32 -1.58
N ALA A 84 9.66 0.50 -2.03
CA ALA A 84 9.56 1.22 -3.29
C ALA A 84 9.63 0.29 -4.52
N SER A 85 10.38 -0.81 -4.45
CA SER A 85 10.62 -1.71 -5.57
C SER A 85 9.56 -2.80 -5.74
N LYS A 86 8.89 -3.25 -4.67
CA LYS A 86 8.01 -4.44 -4.73
C LYS A 86 6.52 -4.17 -4.85
N GLY A 87 6.07 -2.92 -4.84
CA GLY A 87 4.63 -2.63 -4.86
C GLY A 87 3.90 -3.13 -3.60
N THR A 88 2.65 -2.72 -3.45
CA THR A 88 1.87 -2.83 -2.21
C THR A 88 1.30 -4.25 -1.98
N TYR A 89 2.12 -5.21 -1.55
CA TYR A 89 1.65 -6.54 -1.13
C TYR A 89 1.46 -6.63 0.38
N ALA A 90 0.25 -7.00 0.84
CA ALA A 90 -0.20 -6.96 2.24
C ALA A 90 0.67 -7.80 3.23
N ALA A 91 1.14 -8.98 2.82
CA ALA A 91 1.92 -9.87 3.70
C ALA A 91 3.33 -9.34 4.02
N SER A 92 3.92 -8.57 3.11
CA SER A 92 5.23 -7.92 3.31
C SER A 92 5.21 -6.82 4.37
N TYR A 93 4.05 -6.27 4.73
CA TYR A 93 3.95 -5.12 5.63
C TYR A 93 4.23 -5.44 7.09
N ILE A 94 3.93 -6.66 7.56
CA ILE A 94 4.12 -7.00 8.98
C ILE A 94 5.62 -7.11 9.29
N GLY A 95 6.37 -7.89 8.50
CA GLY A 95 7.81 -8.03 8.68
C GLY A 95 8.57 -6.72 8.49
N LEU A 96 8.21 -5.93 7.47
CA LEU A 96 8.82 -4.61 7.23
C LEU A 96 8.43 -3.59 8.31
N GLY A 97 7.23 -3.69 8.88
CA GLY A 97 6.80 -2.89 10.03
C GLY A 97 7.64 -3.19 11.28
N VAL A 98 7.89 -4.47 11.58
CA VAL A 98 8.75 -4.88 12.70
C VAL A 98 10.18 -4.37 12.52
N LEU A 99 10.74 -4.46 11.31
CA LEU A 99 12.09 -3.94 11.03
C LEU A 99 12.19 -2.42 11.23
N ARG A 100 11.15 -1.66 10.88
CA ARG A 100 11.09 -0.21 11.14
C ARG A 100 10.96 0.12 12.62
N ILE A 101 10.21 -0.68 13.39
CA ILE A 101 10.15 -0.53 14.85
C ILE A 101 11.52 -0.82 15.47
N ALA A 102 12.19 -1.89 15.04
CA ALA A 102 13.54 -2.23 15.49
C ALA A 102 14.55 -1.13 15.16
N ALA A 103 14.53 -0.59 13.94
CA ALA A 103 15.36 0.56 13.54
C ALA A 103 15.09 1.80 14.41
N SER A 104 13.83 2.03 14.80
CA SER A 104 13.45 3.11 15.72
C SER A 104 14.07 2.93 17.10
N CYS A 105 14.00 1.72 17.66
CA CYS A 105 14.60 1.40 18.96
C CYS A 105 16.12 1.59 18.94
N LEU A 106 16.79 1.14 17.86
CA LEU A 106 18.23 1.33 17.69
C LEU A 106 18.62 2.81 17.61
N ALA A 107 17.82 3.65 16.94
CA ALA A 107 18.05 5.09 16.92
C ALA A 107 17.93 5.71 18.31
N VAL A 108 16.89 5.37 19.07
CA VAL A 108 16.69 5.86 20.44
C VAL A 108 17.84 5.44 21.35
N LEU A 109 18.28 4.19 21.26
CA LEU A 109 19.45 3.71 22.01
C LEU A 109 20.72 4.45 21.59
N GLY A 110 20.94 4.64 20.30
CA GLY A 110 22.08 5.41 19.78
C GLY A 110 22.13 6.84 20.33
N ILE A 111 20.99 7.53 20.40
CA ILE A 111 20.87 8.88 20.97
C ILE A 111 21.08 8.85 22.50
N ALA A 112 20.51 7.87 23.20
CA ALA A 112 20.62 7.75 24.66
C ALA A 112 22.07 7.46 25.12
N PHE A 113 22.82 6.70 24.33
CA PHE A 113 24.25 6.44 24.57
C PHE A 113 25.16 7.54 24.01
N PHE A 114 24.61 8.62 23.44
CA PHE A 114 25.40 9.71 22.90
C PHE A 114 26.24 10.36 24.01
N PRO A 115 27.57 10.47 23.82
CA PRO A 115 28.43 11.02 24.85
C PRO A 115 28.18 12.51 25.08
N THR A 116 27.75 12.84 26.29
CA THR A 116 27.27 14.17 26.66
C THR A 116 28.37 15.16 27.02
N TYR A 117 29.64 14.77 26.90
CA TYR A 117 30.78 15.53 27.43
C TYR A 117 31.27 16.66 26.52
N PHE A 118 30.71 16.81 25.32
CA PHE A 118 31.01 17.95 24.44
C PHE A 118 30.69 19.33 25.07
N TRP A 119 29.96 19.38 26.18
CA TRP A 119 29.47 20.62 26.82
C TRP A 119 29.99 20.86 28.24
N SER A 120 30.99 20.08 28.70
CA SER A 120 31.52 20.17 30.07
C SER A 120 33.03 20.47 30.06
N GLU A 121 33.40 21.75 30.10
CA GLU A 121 34.79 22.21 30.20
C GLU A 121 35.42 22.04 31.61
N GLY A 122 35.32 20.86 32.20
CA GLY A 122 35.90 20.61 33.53
C GLY A 122 36.65 19.27 33.59
N PRO A 123 37.94 19.24 33.97
CA PRO A 123 38.53 18.02 34.49
C PRO A 123 37.94 17.76 35.89
N ILE A 124 38.23 16.59 36.45
CA ILE A 124 37.95 16.13 37.82
C ILE A 124 36.70 15.23 37.92
N ILE A 125 36.92 13.94 37.61
CA ILE A 125 36.26 12.87 38.37
C ILE A 125 37.21 12.54 39.55
N PRO A 126 36.84 12.81 40.81
CA PRO A 126 37.50 12.13 41.91
C PRO A 126 37.07 10.65 41.86
N LYS A 127 38.05 9.74 41.85
CA LYS A 127 37.90 8.26 41.75
C LYS A 127 36.79 7.65 42.61
N ARG A 128 36.30 8.33 43.65
CA ARG A 128 35.30 7.83 44.61
C ARG A 128 33.88 7.65 44.08
N LEU A 129 33.43 8.37 43.04
CA LEU A 129 32.05 8.19 42.54
C LEU A 129 31.91 7.11 41.46
N SER A 130 32.99 6.78 40.73
CA SER A 130 32.98 5.65 39.78
C SER A 130 33.01 4.29 40.48
N GLU A 131 33.47 4.25 41.73
CA GLU A 131 33.50 3.05 42.56
C GLU A 131 32.19 2.81 43.31
N ARG A 132 31.26 3.77 43.40
CA ARG A 132 29.92 3.54 43.99
C ARG A 132 28.85 3.11 42.98
N ILE A 133 29.20 3.11 41.70
CA ILE A 133 28.50 2.37 40.64
C ILE A 133 29.30 1.08 40.33
N SER A 134 29.96 0.53 41.36
CA SER A 134 30.63 -0.78 41.30
C SER A 134 29.60 -1.87 41.51
N GLY A 135 29.57 -2.84 40.59
CA GLY A 135 28.88 -4.11 40.77
C GLY A 135 27.49 -4.19 40.15
N PRO A 136 26.41 -3.80 40.86
CA PRO A 136 25.06 -4.22 40.50
C PRO A 136 24.48 -3.42 39.33
N GLY A 137 24.78 -2.12 39.18
CA GLY A 137 24.24 -1.31 38.08
C GLY A 137 24.76 -1.71 36.69
N LYS A 138 26.02 -2.14 36.59
CA LYS A 138 26.60 -2.69 35.35
C LYS A 138 26.05 -4.08 35.04
N LYS A 139 25.88 -4.92 36.06
CA LYS A 139 25.25 -6.24 35.92
C LYS A 139 23.78 -6.12 35.53
N LEU A 140 23.05 -5.16 36.08
CA LEU A 140 21.64 -4.88 35.75
C LEU A 140 21.49 -4.37 34.32
N GLY A 141 22.36 -3.45 33.86
CA GLY A 141 22.35 -2.99 32.47
C GLY A 141 22.65 -4.10 31.45
N VAL A 142 23.61 -4.99 31.77
CA VAL A 142 23.90 -6.17 30.94
C VAL A 142 22.75 -7.17 30.99
N LEU A 143 22.15 -7.42 32.16
CA LEU A 143 21.01 -8.33 32.32
C LEU A 143 19.78 -7.83 31.54
N VAL A 144 19.48 -6.53 31.59
CA VAL A 144 18.39 -5.91 30.82
C VAL A 144 18.68 -5.97 29.32
N GLY A 145 19.94 -5.74 28.90
CA GLY A 145 20.35 -5.88 27.50
C GLY A 145 20.25 -7.31 26.98
N VAL A 146 20.65 -8.31 27.79
CA VAL A 146 20.55 -9.74 27.47
C VAL A 146 19.09 -10.18 27.47
N LEU A 147 18.27 -9.75 28.42
CA LEU A 147 16.82 -10.01 28.43
C LEU A 147 16.14 -9.38 27.20
N ALA A 148 16.50 -8.16 26.81
CA ALA A 148 15.98 -7.54 25.60
C ALA A 148 16.41 -8.30 24.35
N ALA A 149 17.66 -8.77 24.27
CA ALA A 149 18.15 -9.60 23.17
C ALA A 149 17.47 -10.98 23.14
N ILE A 150 17.24 -11.60 24.29
CA ILE A 150 16.51 -12.87 24.40
C ILE A 150 15.06 -12.66 23.98
N VAL A 151 14.37 -11.61 24.45
CA VAL A 151 13.00 -11.27 24.01
C VAL A 151 12.94 -10.97 22.51
N LEU A 152 13.97 -10.33 21.94
CA LEU A 152 14.10 -10.12 20.50
C LEU A 152 14.30 -11.43 19.73
N ILE A 153 15.18 -12.32 20.20
CA ILE A 153 15.44 -13.64 19.60
C ILE A 153 14.22 -14.56 19.74
N TRP A 154 13.54 -14.52 20.89
CA TRP A 154 12.30 -15.27 21.14
C TRP A 154 11.15 -14.71 20.31
N GLY A 155 11.06 -13.38 20.12
CA GLY A 155 10.10 -12.75 19.22
C GLY A 155 10.35 -13.11 17.75
N LEU A 156 11.62 -13.21 17.34
CA LEU A 156 12.03 -13.69 16.01
C LEU A 156 11.72 -15.19 15.85
N ALA A 157 12.02 -16.04 16.84
CA ALA A 157 11.77 -17.49 16.79
C ALA A 157 10.27 -17.84 16.91
N ALA A 158 9.50 -17.10 17.72
CA ALA A 158 8.04 -17.22 17.81
C ALA A 158 7.36 -16.77 16.50
N SER A 159 7.94 -15.77 15.82
CA SER A 159 7.51 -15.37 14.47
C SER A 159 7.91 -16.38 13.38
N CYS A 160 8.91 -17.25 13.62
CA CYS A 160 9.27 -18.36 12.75
C CYS A 160 8.50 -19.66 13.02
N THR A 161 7.66 -19.72 14.05
CA THR A 161 6.94 -20.95 14.45
C THR A 161 5.42 -20.85 14.36
N SER A 162 4.90 -19.88 13.62
CA SER A 162 3.45 -19.76 13.39
C SER A 162 3.12 -19.98 11.91
N ASP A 163 3.35 -21.19 11.42
CA ASP A 163 2.84 -21.67 10.12
C ASP A 163 1.54 -22.48 10.31
N ASP A 164 0.66 -22.01 11.20
CA ASP A 164 -0.69 -22.54 11.41
C ASP A 164 -1.67 -21.40 11.74
N GLN A 165 -1.59 -20.30 10.99
CA GLN A 165 -2.81 -19.51 10.76
C GLN A 165 -3.58 -20.22 9.65
N PRO A 166 -4.90 -20.50 9.82
CA PRO A 166 -5.69 -21.03 8.72
C PRO A 166 -5.56 -20.02 7.59
N ARG A 167 -4.95 -20.47 6.49
CA ARG A 167 -4.89 -19.74 5.22
C ARG A 167 -6.30 -19.24 4.95
N ALA A 168 -6.54 -17.93 5.04
CA ALA A 168 -7.80 -17.37 4.59
C ALA A 168 -8.04 -17.95 3.20
N ASP A 169 -9.17 -18.63 3.01
CA ASP A 169 -9.45 -19.37 1.78
C ASP A 169 -9.12 -18.45 0.61
N ARG A 170 -8.14 -18.86 -0.20
CA ARG A 170 -7.66 -18.03 -1.30
C ARG A 170 -8.86 -17.92 -2.23
N ASN A 171 -9.47 -16.72 -2.30
CA ASN A 171 -10.60 -16.45 -3.19
C ASN A 171 -10.37 -17.14 -4.53
N GLN A 172 -11.34 -17.94 -4.96
CA GLN A 172 -11.23 -18.72 -6.18
C GLN A 172 -11.06 -17.77 -7.37
N ILE A 173 -10.10 -18.09 -8.25
CA ILE A 173 -9.88 -17.36 -9.50
C ILE A 173 -10.53 -18.17 -10.62
N SER A 174 -11.31 -17.50 -11.47
CA SER A 174 -11.91 -18.08 -12.67
C SER A 174 -11.46 -17.30 -13.91
N THR A 175 -11.27 -18.00 -15.02
CA THR A 175 -11.10 -17.41 -16.36
C THR A 175 -12.33 -17.64 -17.24
N GLU A 176 -13.39 -18.25 -16.70
CA GLU A 176 -14.64 -18.49 -17.40
C GLU A 176 -15.59 -17.30 -17.21
N PHE A 177 -15.55 -16.35 -18.14
CA PHE A 177 -16.40 -15.15 -18.08
C PHE A 177 -17.88 -15.44 -18.37
N ASP A 178 -18.18 -16.50 -19.11
CA ASP A 178 -19.57 -16.85 -19.46
C ASP A 178 -20.34 -17.46 -18.29
N LYS A 179 -19.63 -17.93 -17.26
CA LYS A 179 -20.15 -18.71 -16.14
C LYS A 179 -19.67 -18.19 -14.78
N ILE A 180 -19.78 -16.89 -14.57
CA ILE A 180 -19.47 -16.29 -13.27
C ILE A 180 -20.56 -16.68 -12.26
N PRO A 181 -20.22 -17.38 -11.16
CA PRO A 181 -21.18 -17.71 -10.11
C PRO A 181 -21.89 -16.48 -9.55
N ALA A 182 -23.19 -16.60 -9.27
CA ALA A 182 -24.04 -15.54 -8.75
C ALA A 182 -24.18 -14.28 -9.63
N GLN A 183 -23.65 -14.27 -10.86
CA GLN A 183 -23.81 -13.13 -11.78
C GLN A 183 -25.28 -12.91 -12.14
N LEU A 184 -26.00 -13.97 -12.49
CA LEU A 184 -27.40 -13.92 -12.90
C LEU A 184 -28.32 -13.93 -11.67
N VAL A 185 -29.29 -13.00 -11.65
CA VAL A 185 -30.27 -12.82 -10.59
C VAL A 185 -31.67 -12.99 -11.18
N GLY A 186 -32.41 -13.96 -10.65
CA GLY A 186 -33.76 -14.31 -11.11
C GLY A 186 -33.79 -15.28 -12.29
N THR A 187 -34.99 -15.57 -12.76
CA THR A 187 -35.26 -16.67 -13.72
C THR A 187 -36.07 -16.21 -14.94
N ASN A 188 -36.06 -14.92 -15.25
CA ASN A 188 -36.73 -14.41 -16.44
C ASN A 188 -36.06 -14.97 -17.72
N GLU A 189 -36.83 -15.17 -18.79
CA GLU A 189 -36.34 -15.71 -20.06
C GLU A 189 -35.24 -14.86 -20.73
N LEU A 190 -35.18 -13.56 -20.43
CA LEU A 190 -34.12 -12.68 -20.91
C LEU A 190 -32.87 -12.75 -20.04
N THR A 191 -32.96 -13.24 -18.79
CA THR A 191 -31.79 -13.37 -17.92
C THR A 191 -30.77 -14.34 -18.52
N GLY A 192 -29.52 -13.90 -18.60
CA GLY A 192 -28.42 -14.63 -19.21
C GLY A 192 -28.23 -14.36 -20.71
N THR A 193 -29.21 -13.74 -21.38
CA THR A 193 -29.09 -13.32 -22.78
C THR A 193 -28.23 -12.07 -22.92
N CYS A 194 -27.79 -11.77 -24.14
CA CYS A 194 -26.98 -10.61 -24.43
C CYS A 194 -27.71 -9.60 -25.32
N VAL A 195 -27.36 -8.34 -25.15
CA VAL A 195 -27.94 -7.23 -25.89
C VAL A 195 -26.86 -6.30 -26.42
N GLN A 196 -27.18 -5.65 -27.52
CA GLN A 196 -26.52 -4.46 -28.00
C GLN A 196 -27.29 -3.26 -27.41
N LEU A 197 -26.71 -2.64 -26.39
CA LEU A 197 -27.17 -1.34 -25.91
C LEU A 197 -26.57 -0.25 -26.78
N SER A 198 -27.43 0.60 -27.33
CA SER A 198 -27.05 1.70 -28.21
C SER A 198 -27.99 2.90 -28.03
N GLY A 199 -27.86 3.91 -28.88
CA GLY A 199 -28.65 5.14 -28.86
C GLY A 199 -27.80 6.39 -28.66
N GLU A 200 -28.27 7.52 -29.18
CA GLU A 200 -27.52 8.78 -29.17
C GLU A 200 -27.39 9.37 -27.75
N ALA A 201 -28.39 9.14 -26.90
CA ALA A 201 -28.44 9.67 -25.54
C ALA A 201 -29.15 8.72 -24.57
N VAL A 202 -28.90 8.90 -23.28
CA VAL A 202 -29.57 8.15 -22.19
C VAL A 202 -31.09 8.33 -22.21
N SER A 203 -31.60 9.42 -22.81
CA SER A 203 -33.03 9.69 -22.95
C SER A 203 -33.72 8.90 -24.06
N SER A 204 -32.95 8.40 -25.03
CA SER A 204 -33.39 7.65 -26.21
C SER A 204 -32.52 6.38 -26.39
N PRO A 205 -32.48 5.49 -25.38
CA PRO A 205 -31.69 4.28 -25.46
C PRO A 205 -32.40 3.22 -26.32
N ASP A 206 -31.63 2.39 -27.00
CA ASP A 206 -32.11 1.20 -27.71
C ASP A 206 -31.36 -0.03 -27.22
N ALA A 207 -32.07 -1.15 -27.06
CA ALA A 207 -31.50 -2.41 -26.58
C ALA A 207 -32.03 -3.57 -27.42
N GLN A 208 -31.16 -4.13 -28.26
CA GLN A 208 -31.53 -5.22 -29.16
C GLN A 208 -30.87 -6.52 -28.71
N LYS A 209 -31.65 -7.61 -28.65
CA LYS A 209 -31.12 -8.94 -28.33
C LYS A 209 -30.21 -9.42 -29.46
N VAL A 210 -29.00 -9.83 -29.11
CA VAL A 210 -27.97 -10.32 -30.05
C VAL A 210 -27.29 -11.57 -29.48
N PRO A 211 -26.64 -12.41 -30.31
CA PRO A 211 -25.83 -13.51 -29.81
C PRO A 211 -24.70 -13.01 -28.90
N CYS A 212 -24.44 -13.67 -27.77
CA CYS A 212 -23.42 -13.23 -26.81
C CYS A 212 -22.00 -13.16 -27.39
N GLU A 213 -21.69 -14.00 -28.38
CA GLU A 213 -20.39 -13.99 -29.05
C GLU A 213 -20.24 -12.87 -30.09
N SER A 214 -21.33 -12.18 -30.46
CA SER A 214 -21.25 -11.14 -31.48
C SER A 214 -20.45 -9.92 -30.98
N PRO A 215 -19.71 -9.24 -31.87
CA PRO A 215 -18.96 -8.04 -31.50
C PRO A 215 -19.86 -6.88 -31.04
N GLU A 216 -21.16 -6.89 -31.38
CA GLU A 216 -22.15 -5.90 -30.96
C GLU A 216 -22.67 -6.14 -29.53
N ALA A 217 -22.52 -7.37 -28.99
CA ALA A 217 -23.07 -7.78 -27.71
C ALA A 217 -22.29 -7.19 -26.52
N ASN A 218 -22.48 -5.91 -26.25
CA ASN A 218 -21.77 -5.15 -25.21
C ASN A 218 -22.28 -5.42 -23.78
N TYR A 219 -23.50 -5.91 -23.60
CA TYR A 219 -24.01 -6.23 -22.27
C TYR A 219 -24.70 -7.60 -22.21
N ARG A 220 -24.67 -8.18 -21.01
CA ARG A 220 -25.43 -9.36 -20.62
C ARG A 220 -26.53 -8.96 -19.67
N VAL A 221 -27.75 -9.45 -19.90
CA VAL A 221 -28.89 -9.23 -19.01
C VAL A 221 -28.70 -10.11 -17.78
N ILE A 222 -28.50 -9.49 -16.62
CA ILE A 222 -28.30 -10.21 -15.36
C ILE A 222 -29.57 -10.32 -14.55
N GLN A 223 -30.53 -9.42 -14.75
CA GLN A 223 -31.82 -9.40 -14.07
C GLN A 223 -32.81 -8.62 -14.93
N VAL A 224 -34.06 -9.04 -14.91
CA VAL A 224 -35.20 -8.24 -15.40
C VAL A 224 -35.99 -7.74 -14.21
N ALA A 225 -36.36 -6.46 -14.23
CA ALA A 225 -37.09 -5.81 -13.15
C ALA A 225 -38.14 -4.84 -13.71
N ASP A 226 -39.09 -4.42 -12.88
CA ASP A 226 -40.15 -3.50 -13.31
C ASP A 226 -39.65 -2.04 -13.39
N LYS A 227 -38.63 -1.69 -12.60
CA LYS A 227 -38.08 -0.34 -12.52
C LYS A 227 -36.56 -0.33 -12.29
N PRO A 228 -35.83 0.72 -12.72
CA PRO A 228 -34.38 0.84 -12.53
C PRO A 228 -33.88 0.64 -11.10
N SER A 229 -34.65 1.10 -10.10
CA SER A 229 -34.29 0.99 -8.68
C SER A 229 -34.46 -0.41 -8.09
N ALA A 230 -35.11 -1.33 -8.81
CA ALA A 230 -35.26 -2.73 -8.40
C ALA A 230 -34.13 -3.64 -8.94
N CYS A 231 -33.23 -3.11 -9.76
CA CYS A 231 -32.02 -3.82 -10.15
C CYS A 231 -31.10 -4.06 -8.95
N VAL A 232 -30.41 -5.20 -8.96
CA VAL A 232 -29.28 -5.45 -8.07
C VAL A 232 -28.35 -4.23 -8.05
N ALA A 233 -27.91 -3.85 -6.85
CA ALA A 233 -27.29 -2.56 -6.62
C ALA A 233 -26.00 -2.36 -7.45
N ASP A 234 -25.26 -3.45 -7.65
CA ASP A 234 -23.97 -3.49 -8.35
C ASP A 234 -24.08 -3.84 -9.84
N ALA A 235 -25.25 -3.69 -10.48
CA ALA A 235 -25.36 -3.78 -11.93
C ALA A 235 -24.54 -2.65 -12.62
N ASP A 236 -23.78 -3.00 -13.65
CA ASP A 236 -22.90 -2.05 -14.38
C ASP A 236 -23.70 -0.98 -15.15
N GLN A 237 -24.87 -1.36 -15.67
CA GLN A 237 -25.76 -0.49 -16.43
C GLN A 237 -27.23 -0.88 -16.24
N ARG A 238 -28.13 0.06 -16.53
CA ARG A 238 -29.57 -0.17 -16.52
C ARG A 238 -30.18 0.35 -17.81
N TYR A 239 -31.06 -0.42 -18.42
CA TYR A 239 -31.90 -0.01 -19.53
C TYR A 239 -33.36 -0.06 -19.08
N PHE A 240 -34.15 0.93 -19.47
CA PHE A 240 -35.59 0.98 -19.21
C PHE A 240 -36.30 1.24 -20.54
N SER A 241 -37.14 0.30 -20.97
CA SER A 241 -38.02 0.54 -22.12
C SER A 241 -39.16 1.47 -21.68
N LYS A 242 -39.40 2.51 -22.49
CA LYS A 242 -40.51 3.45 -22.31
C LYS A 242 -41.80 2.97 -23.02
N ASP A 243 -41.77 1.81 -23.66
CA ASP A 243 -42.96 1.26 -24.32
C ASP A 243 -44.01 0.91 -23.27
N VAL A 244 -45.17 1.57 -23.35
CA VAL A 244 -46.21 1.53 -22.32
C VAL A 244 -46.75 0.11 -22.10
N ASP A 245 -46.76 -0.71 -23.16
CA ASP A 245 -47.28 -2.08 -23.11
C ASP A 245 -46.25 -3.12 -22.66
N THR A 246 -44.95 -2.79 -22.71
CA THR A 246 -43.83 -3.71 -22.40
C THR A 246 -42.75 -3.05 -21.55
N ALA A 247 -43.15 -2.13 -20.67
CA ALA A 247 -42.22 -1.39 -19.82
C ALA A 247 -41.45 -2.35 -18.92
N ILE A 248 -40.20 -2.63 -19.30
CA ILE A 248 -39.29 -3.50 -18.57
C ILE A 248 -37.98 -2.76 -18.30
N THR A 249 -37.36 -3.13 -17.19
CA THR A 249 -35.99 -2.75 -16.88
C THR A 249 -35.09 -3.95 -17.09
N LEU A 250 -34.04 -3.76 -17.89
CA LEU A 250 -32.93 -4.71 -17.98
C LEU A 250 -31.80 -4.20 -17.08
N CYS A 251 -31.40 -5.02 -16.12
CA CYS A 251 -30.19 -4.81 -15.34
C CYS A 251 -29.05 -5.50 -16.08
N LEU A 252 -28.02 -4.74 -16.41
CA LEU A 252 -26.96 -5.17 -17.32
C LEU A 252 -25.62 -5.23 -16.60
N ASP A 253 -24.87 -6.30 -16.87
CA ASP A 253 -23.42 -6.30 -16.70
C ASP A 253 -22.75 -6.22 -18.06
N TYR A 254 -21.49 -5.78 -18.10
CA TYR A 254 -20.70 -5.91 -19.32
C TYR A 254 -20.59 -7.39 -19.72
N ASN A 255 -20.71 -7.67 -21.02
CA ASN A 255 -20.57 -9.01 -21.55
C ASN A 255 -19.07 -9.37 -21.69
N TRP A 256 -18.43 -9.61 -20.55
CA TRP A 256 -17.01 -9.92 -20.47
C TRP A 256 -16.67 -11.19 -21.24
N SER A 257 -15.57 -11.16 -21.98
CA SER A 257 -14.98 -12.32 -22.63
C SER A 257 -13.46 -12.13 -22.74
N SER A 258 -12.72 -13.21 -22.92
CA SER A 258 -11.27 -13.13 -23.19
C SER A 258 -10.96 -12.62 -24.60
N SER A 259 -11.93 -12.68 -25.51
CA SER A 259 -11.76 -12.41 -26.94
C SER A 259 -11.90 -10.93 -27.31
N TYR A 260 -12.60 -10.15 -26.49
CA TYR A 260 -12.89 -8.75 -26.77
C TYR A 260 -12.48 -7.85 -25.61
N CYS A 261 -12.17 -6.60 -25.96
CA CYS A 261 -11.90 -5.54 -25.02
C CYS A 261 -13.10 -4.58 -25.00
N PHE A 262 -13.16 -3.77 -23.95
CA PHE A 262 -14.22 -2.78 -23.79
C PHE A 262 -13.70 -1.37 -23.81
N LYS A 263 -14.26 -0.55 -24.69
CA LYS A 263 -14.18 0.90 -24.55
C LYS A 263 -15.24 1.32 -23.54
N MET A 264 -14.80 1.76 -22.37
CA MET A 264 -15.70 2.23 -21.32
C MET A 264 -16.42 3.51 -21.73
N LYS A 265 -17.64 3.68 -21.20
CA LYS A 265 -18.44 4.91 -21.42
C LYS A 265 -17.63 6.16 -21.07
N ASN A 266 -17.83 7.21 -21.85
CA ASN A 266 -17.18 8.50 -21.67
C ASN A 266 -18.19 9.63 -21.90
N LYS A 267 -17.72 10.88 -22.09
CA LYS A 267 -18.62 12.03 -22.30
C LYS A 267 -19.34 12.00 -23.65
N ALA A 268 -18.77 11.33 -24.66
CA ALA A 268 -19.33 11.26 -26.01
C ALA A 268 -20.26 10.05 -26.18
N VAL A 269 -19.94 8.92 -25.55
CA VAL A 269 -20.73 7.68 -25.62
C VAL A 269 -21.09 7.21 -24.22
N TRP A 270 -22.38 7.15 -23.92
CA TRP A 270 -22.90 6.90 -22.57
C TRP A 270 -22.96 5.41 -22.16
N TYR A 271 -22.71 4.52 -23.12
CA TYR A 271 -22.61 3.08 -22.94
C TYR A 271 -21.19 2.59 -23.28
N ALA A 272 -20.84 1.40 -22.83
CA ALA A 272 -19.57 0.77 -23.21
C ALA A 272 -19.73 0.02 -24.54
N THR A 273 -18.67 -0.04 -25.33
CA THR A 273 -18.65 -0.78 -26.59
C THR A 273 -17.61 -1.87 -26.55
N ARG A 274 -17.94 -3.01 -27.17
CA ARG A 274 -16.94 -4.04 -27.46
C ARG A 274 -16.13 -3.61 -28.67
N VAL A 275 -14.83 -3.82 -28.56
CA VAL A 275 -13.85 -3.50 -29.59
C VAL A 275 -12.81 -4.61 -29.64
N SER A 276 -12.07 -4.68 -30.75
CA SER A 276 -10.88 -5.52 -30.81
C SER A 276 -9.86 -5.04 -29.77
N CYS A 277 -9.20 -5.97 -29.09
CA CYS A 277 -8.13 -5.62 -28.15
C CYS A 277 -6.90 -4.99 -28.82
N ASP A 278 -6.77 -5.16 -30.13
CA ASP A 278 -5.66 -4.60 -30.91
C ASP A 278 -6.05 -3.28 -31.61
N ASP A 279 -7.28 -2.80 -31.42
CA ASP A 279 -7.74 -1.53 -31.99
C ASP A 279 -7.16 -0.34 -31.21
N ALA A 280 -5.99 0.12 -31.65
CA ALA A 280 -5.32 1.28 -31.08
C ALA A 280 -6.14 2.58 -31.21
N SER A 281 -7.04 2.68 -32.19
CA SER A 281 -7.91 3.86 -32.35
C SER A 281 -8.97 3.96 -31.26
N ALA A 282 -9.34 2.82 -30.66
CA ALA A 282 -10.29 2.74 -29.57
C ALA A 282 -9.65 3.03 -28.20
N PHE A 283 -8.33 3.20 -28.08
CA PHE A 283 -7.67 3.40 -26.79
C PHE A 283 -8.15 4.66 -26.03
N PRO A 284 -8.14 4.65 -24.68
CA PRO A 284 -7.87 3.51 -23.81
C PRO A 284 -9.05 2.51 -23.77
N ILE A 285 -8.72 1.22 -23.61
CA ILE A 285 -9.66 0.10 -23.55
C ILE A 285 -9.35 -0.82 -22.35
N GLU A 286 -10.35 -1.52 -21.85
CA GLU A 286 -10.23 -2.50 -20.76
C GLU A 286 -10.22 -3.92 -21.31
N LYS A 287 -9.15 -4.66 -21.04
CA LYS A 287 -9.03 -6.08 -21.36
C LYS A 287 -9.37 -6.93 -20.14
N PRO A 288 -10.37 -7.82 -20.19
CA PRO A 288 -10.63 -8.78 -19.11
C PRO A 288 -9.47 -9.74 -18.95
N TRP A 289 -9.08 -10.01 -17.70
CA TRP A 289 -7.97 -10.91 -17.40
C TRP A 289 -8.43 -12.15 -16.65
N PHE A 290 -9.08 -11.97 -15.50
CA PHE A 290 -9.67 -13.06 -14.71
C PHE A 290 -10.72 -12.50 -13.75
N VAL A 291 -11.52 -13.38 -13.16
CA VAL A 291 -12.53 -13.06 -12.16
C VAL A 291 -12.08 -13.62 -10.82
N VAL A 292 -12.15 -12.81 -9.78
CA VAL A 292 -11.97 -13.25 -8.40
C VAL A 292 -13.35 -13.43 -7.79
N LEU A 293 -13.63 -14.61 -7.26
CA LEU A 293 -14.90 -14.98 -6.64
C LEU A 293 -14.87 -14.74 -5.14
N ASP A 294 -16.05 -14.67 -4.51
CA ASP A 294 -16.25 -14.44 -3.07
C ASP A 294 -15.56 -13.19 -2.51
N THR A 295 -15.43 -12.15 -3.33
CA THR A 295 -14.71 -10.91 -2.98
C THR A 295 -15.53 -9.67 -3.26
N THR A 296 -15.22 -8.61 -2.52
CA THR A 296 -15.75 -7.26 -2.73
C THR A 296 -14.62 -6.24 -2.93
N ARG A 297 -13.39 -6.72 -3.11
CA ARG A 297 -12.17 -5.92 -3.10
C ARG A 297 -11.51 -5.90 -4.47
N LEU A 298 -10.86 -4.77 -4.77
CA LEU A 298 -9.97 -4.62 -5.94
C LEU A 298 -8.53 -4.99 -5.65
N SER A 299 -8.14 -5.15 -4.37
CA SER A 299 -6.74 -5.42 -3.99
C SER A 299 -6.18 -6.73 -4.56
N GLN A 300 -7.04 -7.59 -5.11
CA GLN A 300 -6.69 -8.85 -5.76
C GLN A 300 -6.50 -8.71 -7.28
N CYS A 301 -6.79 -7.52 -7.85
CA CYS A 301 -6.57 -7.20 -9.25
C CYS A 301 -5.38 -6.24 -9.39
N PRO A 302 -4.23 -6.70 -9.93
CA PRO A 302 -3.01 -5.89 -10.00
C PRO A 302 -3.17 -4.58 -10.80
N ASP A 303 -3.92 -4.65 -11.91
CA ASP A 303 -4.07 -3.54 -12.87
C ASP A 303 -5.44 -2.84 -12.76
N GLY A 304 -6.21 -3.16 -11.73
CA GLY A 304 -7.58 -2.64 -11.56
C GLY A 304 -8.66 -3.62 -12.04
N GLY A 305 -9.91 -3.14 -12.04
CA GLY A 305 -11.06 -3.97 -12.38
C GLY A 305 -12.38 -3.40 -11.91
N TRP A 306 -13.43 -4.21 -12.03
CA TRP A 306 -14.81 -3.86 -11.69
C TRP A 306 -15.35 -4.76 -10.61
N ARG A 307 -15.88 -4.13 -9.55
CA ARG A 307 -16.38 -4.82 -8.35
C ARG A 307 -17.88 -4.99 -8.43
N HIS A 308 -18.33 -6.19 -8.15
CA HIS A 308 -19.72 -6.55 -7.94
C HIS A 308 -19.90 -6.93 -6.48
N THR A 309 -19.99 -5.91 -5.62
CA THR A 309 -19.90 -6.06 -4.15
C THR A 309 -21.09 -6.77 -3.52
N THR A 310 -22.25 -6.75 -4.18
CA THR A 310 -23.48 -7.42 -3.72
C THR A 310 -23.41 -8.90 -4.09
N ARG A 311 -23.01 -9.19 -5.33
CA ARG A 311 -22.88 -10.57 -5.85
C ARG A 311 -21.53 -11.24 -5.53
N LYS A 312 -20.63 -10.50 -4.86
CA LYS A 312 -19.34 -10.94 -4.32
C LYS A 312 -18.38 -11.51 -5.38
N PHE A 313 -18.22 -10.81 -6.49
CA PHE A 313 -17.12 -11.09 -7.41
C PHE A 313 -16.47 -9.79 -7.91
N THR A 314 -15.25 -9.90 -8.42
CA THR A 314 -14.54 -8.79 -9.05
C THR A 314 -13.98 -9.27 -10.38
N VAL A 315 -14.30 -8.55 -11.46
CA VAL A 315 -13.68 -8.77 -12.77
C VAL A 315 -12.41 -7.95 -12.83
N CYS A 316 -11.25 -8.62 -12.83
CA CYS A 316 -9.96 -7.96 -12.99
C CYS A 316 -9.71 -7.64 -14.47
N THR A 317 -9.35 -6.38 -14.74
CA THR A 317 -9.07 -5.90 -16.09
C THR A 317 -7.67 -5.31 -16.15
N LYS A 318 -7.17 -5.17 -17.38
CA LYS A 318 -5.98 -4.41 -17.69
C LYS A 318 -6.34 -3.30 -18.67
N THR A 319 -6.07 -2.07 -18.29
CA THR A 319 -6.21 -0.93 -19.20
C THR A 319 -5.08 -0.93 -20.22
N ILE A 320 -5.42 -0.91 -21.51
CA ILE A 320 -4.50 -0.82 -22.63
C ILE A 320 -4.65 0.57 -23.27
N GLY A 321 -3.53 1.18 -23.63
CA GLY A 321 -3.52 2.47 -24.32
C GLY A 321 -3.78 3.69 -23.43
N GLN A 322 -3.65 3.53 -22.10
CA GLN A 322 -3.55 4.68 -21.21
C GLN A 322 -2.11 5.19 -21.23
N GLU A 323 -1.93 6.47 -21.61
CA GLU A 323 -0.65 7.14 -21.38
C GLU A 323 -0.41 7.15 -19.86
N VAL A 324 0.58 6.38 -19.42
CA VAL A 324 1.12 6.52 -18.06
C VAL A 324 1.59 7.96 -17.97
N PRO A 325 1.13 8.78 -17.00
CA PRO A 325 1.70 10.10 -16.81
C PRO A 325 3.19 9.92 -16.57
N HIS A 326 4.00 10.21 -17.58
CA HIS A 326 5.45 10.25 -17.45
C HIS A 326 5.76 11.38 -16.47
N ILE A 327 5.95 11.03 -15.20
CA ILE A 327 6.65 11.90 -14.26
C ILE A 327 8.12 11.84 -14.67
N GLY A 328 8.53 12.77 -15.54
CA GLY A 328 9.95 13.05 -15.81
C GLY A 328 10.31 13.18 -17.30
N ASN A 329 10.52 14.43 -17.71
CA ASN A 329 11.26 14.84 -18.92
C ASN A 329 12.52 13.99 -19.16
N PHE A 330 12.74 13.52 -20.40
CA PHE A 330 14.05 13.56 -21.05
C PHE A 330 13.87 13.67 -22.58
N THR A 331 14.08 14.90 -23.06
CA THR A 331 14.72 15.29 -24.34
C THR A 331 14.39 14.50 -25.61
N THR A 332 13.63 15.16 -26.49
CA THR A 332 13.66 14.96 -27.94
C THR A 332 15.06 15.28 -28.50
N PRO A 333 15.59 14.53 -29.48
CA PRO A 333 16.76 14.96 -30.23
C PRO A 333 16.34 15.93 -31.36
N PRO A 334 17.21 16.90 -31.74
CA PRO A 334 16.92 17.81 -32.83
C PRO A 334 17.10 17.14 -34.20
N ARG A 335 16.45 17.75 -35.20
CA ARG A 335 16.29 17.31 -36.59
C ARG A 335 17.58 16.98 -37.32
#